data_AF-A0A933E095-F1
#
_entry.id   AF-A0A933E095-F1
#
_cell.length_a   1.000
_cell.length_b   1.000
_cell.length_c   1.000
_cell.angle_alpha   90.00
_cell.angle_beta   90.00
_cell.angle_gamma   90.00
#
_symmetry.space_group_name_H-M   'P 1'
#
loop_
_entity.id
_entity.type
_entity.pdbx_description
1 polymer ?
#
loop_
_entity_poly.entity_id
_entity_poly.type
_entity_poly.pdbx_seq_one_letter_code
_entity_poly.pdbx_strand_id
1 'polypeptide(L)'
;MALFFGTNGNDTIVGTTGIDDIFGLDGNDSIDGLAGSDVLDGGSGDDTILGGDGNDTLTGGLGDDSLVGGAGNDFFIDADGFNVLNGGDGNDMFIVSVSVGGGNAVTGGAGTDVYIFDGDSPSLVAGTGQTYVINDFQVGGGGDQLIVAPLFALAPTYTGGDPFAGGFLRLLQSGADTLLQGDRDGAAGTAYNYVTIATLKNVTAITIDSNNLPGLIFGTDEPESLEGSSGDDLIFGGGGDDTLDGGDGDDVLDGGSGADRMVGGGGNDTYFVDDVNDAVVETSNALGIEAPELAASTLANALEGITDTVVAAINYSLANIAFVENLTLNAASTATVATGSDLENILIGNALNKTLTGLAGNDTLDGGGGVDTAIYS
;
A
#
# COMPACT_ATOMS: atom_id res chain seq x y z
N MET A 1 -34.35 -2.06 4.30
CA MET A 1 -34.04 -3.14 3.33
C MET A 1 -35.25 -3.39 2.46
N ALA A 2 -35.41 -2.55 1.43
CA ALA A 2 -36.19 -2.89 0.26
C ALA A 2 -35.25 -3.25 -0.91
N LEU A 3 -35.82 -3.83 -1.96
CA LEU A 3 -35.10 -4.31 -3.13
C LEU A 3 -35.84 -3.82 -4.37
N PHE A 4 -35.12 -3.14 -5.25
CA PHE A 4 -35.63 -2.54 -6.48
C PHE A 4 -34.85 -3.05 -7.69
N PHE A 5 -35.57 -3.28 -8.78
CA PHE A 5 -35.00 -3.64 -10.08
C PHE A 5 -35.62 -2.74 -11.15
N GLY A 6 -34.76 -2.16 -11.97
CA GLY A 6 -35.12 -1.57 -13.24
C GLY A 6 -35.41 -2.62 -14.30
N THR A 7 -35.29 -2.19 -15.54
CA THR A 7 -35.56 -2.92 -16.76
C THR A 7 -34.35 -2.79 -17.69
N ASN A 8 -34.48 -3.20 -18.95
CA ASN A 8 -33.40 -3.02 -19.93
C ASN A 8 -33.49 -1.67 -20.67
N GLY A 9 -34.14 -0.68 -20.08
CA GLY A 9 -34.23 0.65 -20.66
C GLY A 9 -34.31 1.69 -19.55
N ASN A 10 -34.12 2.95 -19.92
CA ASN A 10 -33.95 4.05 -18.98
C ASN A 10 -35.05 4.13 -17.92
N ASP A 11 -34.68 3.88 -16.68
CA ASP A 11 -35.54 3.86 -15.53
C ASP A 11 -35.30 5.06 -14.62
N THR A 12 -36.30 5.35 -13.79
CA THR A 12 -36.16 6.32 -12.68
C THR A 12 -36.61 5.61 -11.42
N ILE A 13 -35.66 5.32 -10.55
CA ILE A 13 -35.85 4.53 -9.35
C ILE A 13 -35.54 5.41 -8.15
N VAL A 14 -36.49 5.47 -7.23
CA VAL A 14 -36.32 6.18 -5.95
C VAL A 14 -36.51 5.15 -4.85
N GLY A 15 -35.50 5.03 -3.99
CA GLY A 15 -35.48 4.17 -2.82
C GLY A 15 -36.43 4.64 -1.72
N THR A 16 -36.13 4.21 -0.50
CA THR A 16 -36.82 4.58 0.71
C THR A 16 -35.86 5.31 1.64
N THR A 17 -36.30 5.72 2.83
CA THR A 17 -35.41 6.34 3.81
C THR A 17 -34.69 5.30 4.68
N GLY A 18 -34.40 4.09 4.19
CA GLY A 18 -33.48 3.25 4.96
C GLY A 18 -33.11 1.91 4.35
N ILE A 19 -31.82 1.73 4.05
CA ILE A 19 -31.18 0.53 3.48
C ILE A 19 -31.96 -0.02 2.30
N ASP A 20 -31.50 0.25 1.10
CA ASP A 20 -32.10 -0.25 -0.12
C ASP A 20 -31.05 -0.90 -1.02
N ASP A 21 -31.44 -2.00 -1.68
CA ASP A 21 -30.66 -2.58 -2.77
C ASP A 21 -31.36 -2.17 -4.08
N ILE A 22 -30.68 -1.42 -4.95
CA ILE A 22 -31.24 -0.90 -6.19
C ILE A 22 -30.35 -1.27 -7.37
N PHE A 23 -30.95 -1.93 -8.38
CA PHE A 23 -30.27 -2.34 -9.61
C PHE A 23 -30.97 -1.74 -10.83
N GLY A 24 -30.29 -0.91 -11.62
CA GLY A 24 -30.77 -0.29 -12.86
C GLY A 24 -30.89 -1.29 -14.01
N LEU A 25 -29.83 -2.08 -14.24
CA LEU A 25 -29.65 -3.11 -15.27
C LEU A 25 -29.11 -2.55 -16.60
N ASP A 26 -29.88 -2.51 -17.69
CA ASP A 26 -29.42 -1.89 -18.94
C ASP A 26 -30.22 -0.59 -19.16
N GLY A 27 -29.61 0.40 -19.81
CA GLY A 27 -30.24 1.69 -20.07
C GLY A 27 -29.54 2.79 -19.29
N ASN A 28 -29.91 4.04 -19.58
CA ASN A 28 -29.37 5.18 -18.85
C ASN A 28 -30.35 5.51 -17.72
N ASP A 29 -30.01 5.07 -16.52
CA ASP A 29 -30.87 5.04 -15.36
C ASP A 29 -30.63 6.23 -14.43
N SER A 30 -31.69 6.62 -13.70
CA SER A 30 -31.62 7.62 -12.64
C SER A 30 -32.04 6.97 -11.33
N ILE A 31 -31.08 6.82 -10.42
CA ILE A 31 -31.24 6.14 -9.13
C ILE A 31 -31.03 7.16 -7.99
N ASP A 32 -31.95 7.18 -7.03
CA ASP A 32 -31.88 8.00 -5.81
C ASP A 32 -32.14 7.12 -4.57
N GLY A 33 -31.11 6.83 -3.78
CA GLY A 33 -31.14 6.02 -2.56
C GLY A 33 -31.83 6.70 -1.38
N LEU A 34 -31.83 8.04 -1.37
CA LEU A 34 -32.34 8.93 -0.32
C LEU A 34 -31.56 8.91 0.99
N ALA A 35 -31.92 8.04 1.93
CA ALA A 35 -31.28 7.99 3.22
C ALA A 35 -31.20 6.54 3.62
N GLY A 36 -30.10 6.08 4.18
CA GLY A 36 -29.92 4.65 4.33
C GLY A 36 -28.48 4.25 4.48
N SER A 37 -28.16 3.09 3.95
CA SER A 37 -26.80 2.59 3.76
C SER A 37 -27.01 1.59 2.65
N ASP A 38 -27.05 2.14 1.45
CA ASP A 38 -27.72 1.57 0.30
C ASP A 38 -26.69 0.92 -0.62
N VAL A 39 -27.14 -0.05 -1.41
CA VAL A 39 -26.33 -0.65 -2.48
C VAL A 39 -26.99 -0.28 -3.80
N LEU A 40 -26.33 0.57 -4.56
CA LEU A 40 -26.85 1.17 -5.79
C LEU A 40 -25.97 0.75 -6.97
N ASP A 41 -26.56 0.09 -7.97
CA ASP A 41 -25.88 -0.42 -9.15
C ASP A 41 -26.62 0.07 -10.40
N GLY A 42 -25.97 0.90 -11.23
CA GLY A 42 -26.51 1.41 -12.49
C GLY A 42 -26.59 0.31 -13.54
N GLY A 43 -25.46 -0.36 -13.78
CA GLY A 43 -25.35 -1.52 -14.65
C GLY A 43 -24.71 -1.16 -15.98
N SER A 44 -25.47 -1.07 -17.07
CA SER A 44 -24.95 -0.74 -18.40
C SER A 44 -25.71 0.43 -19.00
N GLY A 45 -25.00 1.49 -19.34
CA GLY A 45 -25.55 2.74 -19.85
C GLY A 45 -24.86 3.91 -19.18
N ASP A 46 -25.25 5.14 -19.54
CA ASP A 46 -24.74 6.33 -18.86
C ASP A 46 -25.69 6.67 -17.71
N ASP A 47 -25.33 6.27 -16.49
CA ASP A 47 -26.21 6.29 -15.33
C ASP A 47 -26.00 7.53 -14.43
N THR A 48 -27.04 7.89 -13.69
CA THR A 48 -26.97 8.93 -12.64
C THR A 48 -27.44 8.34 -11.32
N ILE A 49 -26.53 8.26 -10.36
CA ILE A 49 -26.77 7.62 -9.06
C ILE A 49 -26.52 8.66 -7.95
N LEU A 50 -27.50 8.77 -7.04
CA LEU A 50 -27.40 9.56 -5.80
C LEU A 50 -27.57 8.60 -4.61
N GLY A 51 -26.57 8.48 -3.74
CA GLY A 51 -26.64 7.72 -2.48
C GLY A 51 -27.58 8.39 -1.49
N GLY A 52 -27.22 9.60 -1.09
CA GLY A 52 -27.97 10.44 -0.17
C GLY A 52 -27.32 10.46 1.22
N ASP A 53 -28.12 10.42 2.29
CA ASP A 53 -27.57 10.36 3.66
C ASP A 53 -27.30 8.90 4.04
N GLY A 54 -26.10 8.54 4.49
CA GLY A 54 -25.78 7.16 4.83
C GLY A 54 -24.39 6.74 4.38
N ASN A 55 -24.02 5.50 4.69
CA ASN A 55 -22.82 4.90 4.14
C ASN A 55 -23.23 3.99 2.98
N ASP A 56 -23.11 4.49 1.77
CA ASP A 56 -23.64 3.87 0.58
C ASP A 56 -22.54 3.16 -0.23
N THR A 57 -22.92 2.16 -1.01
CA THR A 57 -22.07 1.49 -2.01
C THR A 57 -22.63 1.79 -3.38
N LEU A 58 -21.86 2.52 -4.21
CA LEU A 58 -22.28 2.97 -5.52
C LEU A 58 -21.45 2.28 -6.60
N THR A 59 -22.14 1.67 -7.56
CA THR A 59 -21.55 1.06 -8.76
C THR A 59 -22.17 1.68 -10.01
N GLY A 60 -21.34 2.29 -10.87
CA GLY A 60 -21.78 2.85 -12.15
C GLY A 60 -21.95 1.74 -13.18
N GLY A 61 -20.84 1.09 -13.50
CA GLY A 61 -20.83 -0.11 -14.31
C GLY A 61 -20.19 0.16 -15.67
N LEU A 62 -20.93 -0.06 -16.76
CA LEU A 62 -20.47 0.19 -18.12
C LEU A 62 -21.10 1.46 -18.68
N GLY A 63 -20.32 2.50 -18.94
CA GLY A 63 -20.80 3.72 -19.61
C GLY A 63 -20.21 4.96 -18.96
N ASP A 64 -20.62 6.14 -19.39
CA ASP A 64 -20.14 7.39 -18.79
C ASP A 64 -21.08 7.80 -17.63
N ASP A 65 -20.72 7.45 -16.40
CA ASP A 65 -21.60 7.53 -15.23
C ASP A 65 -21.38 8.78 -14.37
N SER A 66 -22.42 9.18 -13.63
CA SER A 66 -22.39 10.26 -12.64
C SER A 66 -22.86 9.76 -11.27
N LEU A 67 -21.93 9.56 -10.34
CA LEU A 67 -22.20 9.04 -9.00
C LEU A 67 -21.94 10.12 -7.94
N VAL A 68 -22.90 10.29 -7.04
CA VAL A 68 -22.77 11.17 -5.87
C VAL A 68 -23.14 10.38 -4.62
N GLY A 69 -22.20 10.26 -3.68
CA GLY A 69 -22.37 9.55 -2.41
C GLY A 69 -23.34 10.30 -1.52
N GLY A 70 -22.96 11.50 -1.07
CA GLY A 70 -23.81 12.38 -0.29
C GLY A 70 -23.20 12.65 1.07
N ALA A 71 -23.85 12.23 2.14
CA ALA A 71 -23.34 12.44 3.49
C ALA A 71 -23.15 11.10 4.20
N GLY A 72 -21.94 10.79 4.64
CA GLY A 72 -21.56 9.53 5.26
C GLY A 72 -20.30 9.00 4.60
N ASN A 73 -19.87 7.80 4.98
CA ASN A 73 -18.65 7.22 4.42
C ASN A 73 -19.04 6.26 3.29
N ASP A 74 -18.89 6.73 2.06
CA ASP A 74 -19.37 6.05 0.87
C ASP A 74 -18.26 5.27 0.17
N PHE A 75 -18.67 4.26 -0.60
CA PHE A 75 -17.77 3.37 -1.31
C PHE A 75 -18.15 3.30 -2.79
N PHE A 76 -17.20 3.66 -3.66
CA PHE A 76 -17.40 3.75 -5.10
C PHE A 76 -16.62 2.65 -5.81
N ILE A 77 -17.32 1.87 -6.63
CA ILE A 77 -16.75 0.90 -7.55
C ILE A 77 -17.16 1.30 -8.96
N ASP A 78 -16.20 1.60 -9.81
CA ASP A 78 -16.55 1.87 -11.20
C ASP A 78 -15.50 1.33 -12.17
N ALA A 79 -15.97 0.81 -13.29
CA ALA A 79 -15.20 -0.10 -14.12
C ALA A 79 -14.78 0.53 -15.45
N ASP A 80 -15.72 1.10 -16.22
CA ASP A 80 -15.50 1.58 -17.59
C ASP A 80 -16.10 2.98 -17.80
N GLY A 81 -15.66 3.69 -18.85
CA GLY A 81 -16.17 5.01 -19.24
C GLY A 81 -15.55 6.22 -18.53
N PHE A 82 -16.02 7.41 -18.90
CA PHE A 82 -15.60 8.72 -18.38
C PHE A 82 -16.54 9.18 -17.27
N ASN A 83 -16.19 8.82 -16.03
CA ASN A 83 -17.13 8.92 -14.93
C ASN A 83 -16.87 10.16 -14.09
N VAL A 84 -17.93 10.70 -13.51
CA VAL A 84 -17.88 11.82 -12.55
C VAL A 84 -18.31 11.29 -11.20
N LEU A 85 -17.36 11.20 -10.28
CA LEU A 85 -17.56 10.66 -8.95
C LEU A 85 -17.42 11.79 -7.92
N ASN A 86 -18.35 11.86 -6.98
CA ASN A 86 -18.33 12.84 -5.90
C ASN A 86 -18.72 12.16 -4.58
N GLY A 87 -17.78 12.08 -3.63
CA GLY A 87 -18.01 11.47 -2.31
C GLY A 87 -19.01 12.29 -1.51
N GLY A 88 -18.64 13.52 -1.18
CA GLY A 88 -19.52 14.47 -0.50
C GLY A 88 -19.01 14.79 0.89
N ASP A 89 -19.85 14.68 1.92
CA ASP A 89 -19.41 14.85 3.31
C ASP A 89 -19.09 13.47 3.90
N GLY A 90 -17.91 13.26 4.46
CA GLY A 90 -17.51 12.00 5.10
C GLY A 90 -16.16 11.52 4.60
N ASN A 91 -15.74 10.34 5.08
CA ASN A 91 -14.49 9.73 4.65
C ASN A 91 -14.82 8.68 3.57
N ASP A 92 -14.65 9.06 2.32
CA ASP A 92 -15.10 8.26 1.18
C ASP A 92 -13.96 7.41 0.60
N MET A 93 -14.33 6.33 -0.08
CA MET A 93 -13.37 5.41 -0.69
C MET A 93 -13.71 5.14 -2.15
N PHE A 94 -12.72 5.32 -3.02
CA PHE A 94 -12.82 5.14 -4.45
C PHE A 94 -11.89 4.02 -4.90
N ILE A 95 -12.46 2.93 -5.43
CA ILE A 95 -11.67 1.97 -6.20
C ILE A 95 -11.46 2.54 -7.60
N VAL A 96 -10.22 2.94 -7.83
CA VAL A 96 -9.75 3.47 -9.09
C VAL A 96 -9.32 2.29 -9.96
N SER A 97 -10.28 1.72 -10.69
CA SER A 97 -9.99 0.76 -11.75
C SER A 97 -9.26 1.49 -12.86
N VAL A 98 -7.98 1.19 -13.08
CA VAL A 98 -7.20 1.77 -14.18
C VAL A 98 -7.53 1.05 -15.50
N SER A 99 -8.81 0.79 -15.79
CA SER A 99 -9.24 0.00 -16.95
C SER A 99 -9.12 0.79 -18.27
N VAL A 100 -9.25 0.09 -19.39
CA VAL A 100 -9.20 0.65 -20.77
C VAL A 100 -10.54 1.27 -21.18
N GLY A 101 -11.08 2.19 -20.37
CA GLY A 101 -12.46 2.70 -20.54
C GLY A 101 -12.64 4.21 -20.59
N GLY A 102 -12.00 4.98 -19.71
CA GLY A 102 -12.16 6.43 -19.65
C GLY A 102 -11.30 7.07 -18.57
N GLY A 103 -11.32 8.41 -18.51
CA GLY A 103 -10.62 9.17 -17.47
C GLY A 103 -11.65 9.72 -16.50
N ASN A 104 -11.58 9.34 -15.22
CA ASN A 104 -12.57 9.72 -14.24
C ASN A 104 -12.22 11.04 -13.57
N ALA A 105 -13.21 11.89 -13.37
CA ALA A 105 -13.11 13.09 -12.55
C ALA A 105 -13.68 12.76 -11.18
N VAL A 106 -12.81 12.70 -10.18
CA VAL A 106 -13.18 12.35 -8.81
C VAL A 106 -13.03 13.57 -7.92
N THR A 107 -14.03 13.76 -7.07
CA THR A 107 -14.03 14.77 -6.00
C THR A 107 -14.31 14.01 -4.72
N GLY A 108 -13.39 14.04 -3.77
CA GLY A 108 -13.61 13.36 -2.48
C GLY A 108 -14.63 14.12 -1.65
N GLY A 109 -14.44 15.43 -1.55
CA GLY A 109 -15.31 16.32 -0.80
C GLY A 109 -14.70 16.66 0.58
N ALA A 110 -15.50 16.53 1.62
CA ALA A 110 -15.15 16.92 2.97
C ALA A 110 -14.89 15.69 3.84
N GLY A 111 -13.62 15.45 4.15
CA GLY A 111 -13.21 14.39 5.06
C GLY A 111 -11.81 13.94 4.70
N THR A 112 -11.46 12.73 5.12
CA THR A 112 -10.24 12.05 4.69
C THR A 112 -10.65 10.98 3.68
N ASP A 113 -10.40 11.25 2.40
CA ASP A 113 -10.85 10.38 1.31
C ASP A 113 -9.72 9.47 0.83
N VAL A 114 -10.07 8.25 0.41
CA VAL A 114 -9.11 7.21 0.03
C VAL A 114 -9.28 6.84 -1.45
N TYR A 115 -8.20 6.95 -2.21
CA TYR A 115 -8.15 6.61 -3.63
C TYR A 115 -7.27 5.38 -3.81
N ILE A 116 -7.88 4.24 -4.14
CA ILE A 116 -7.19 2.95 -4.26
C ILE A 116 -6.93 2.64 -5.72
N PHE A 117 -5.65 2.65 -6.12
CA PHE A 117 -5.26 2.36 -7.50
C PHE A 117 -5.10 0.85 -7.70
N ASP A 118 -6.17 0.20 -8.15
CA ASP A 118 -6.15 -1.25 -8.39
C ASP A 118 -5.29 -1.61 -9.61
N GLY A 119 -4.35 -2.54 -9.39
CA GLY A 119 -3.37 -3.02 -10.34
C GLY A 119 -3.88 -4.09 -11.29
N ASP A 120 -5.13 -4.55 -11.22
CA ASP A 120 -5.62 -5.61 -12.13
C ASP A 120 -5.78 -5.15 -13.59
N SER A 121 -5.62 -3.85 -13.86
CA SER A 121 -5.82 -3.30 -15.20
C SER A 121 -4.50 -3.12 -15.99
N PRO A 122 -4.39 -3.66 -17.22
CA PRO A 122 -3.19 -3.57 -18.08
C PRO A 122 -2.84 -2.15 -18.58
N SER A 123 -3.36 -1.08 -17.98
CA SER A 123 -3.19 0.31 -18.43
C SER A 123 -1.84 0.93 -18.08
N LEU A 124 -1.14 0.42 -17.05
CA LEU A 124 0.31 0.69 -16.87
C LEU A 124 1.14 0.29 -18.10
N VAL A 125 0.56 -0.48 -19.04
CA VAL A 125 1.25 -1.09 -20.20
C VAL A 125 1.05 -0.30 -21.51
N ALA A 126 0.12 0.67 -21.62
CA ALA A 126 -0.30 1.11 -22.95
C ALA A 126 -0.46 2.63 -23.23
N GLY A 127 -0.03 3.54 -22.35
CA GLY A 127 0.05 4.97 -22.68
C GLY A 127 -1.24 5.54 -23.30
N THR A 128 -2.40 5.05 -22.86
CA THR A 128 -3.72 5.38 -23.44
C THR A 128 -4.13 6.83 -23.16
N GLY A 129 -3.35 7.59 -22.37
CA GLY A 129 -3.60 9.01 -22.09
C GLY A 129 -4.76 9.26 -21.14
N GLN A 130 -5.28 8.20 -20.51
CA GLN A 130 -6.39 8.24 -19.60
C GLN A 130 -5.85 8.36 -18.18
N THR A 131 -6.26 9.40 -17.48
CA THR A 131 -5.70 9.79 -16.20
C THR A 131 -6.84 10.13 -15.27
N TYR A 132 -6.84 9.56 -14.08
CA TYR A 132 -7.76 9.97 -13.02
C TYR A 132 -7.44 11.41 -12.63
N VAL A 133 -8.46 12.26 -12.58
CA VAL A 133 -8.34 13.65 -12.15
C VAL A 133 -8.99 13.76 -10.80
N ILE A 134 -8.18 13.96 -9.76
CA ILE A 134 -8.66 14.21 -8.41
C ILE A 134 -8.73 15.73 -8.21
N ASN A 135 -9.94 16.24 -8.06
CA ASN A 135 -10.23 17.67 -8.18
C ASN A 135 -9.85 18.49 -6.94
N ASP A 136 -9.84 17.87 -5.77
CA ASP A 136 -9.79 18.54 -4.47
C ASP A 136 -8.86 17.88 -3.44
N PHE A 137 -7.92 17.05 -3.91
CA PHE A 137 -6.98 16.30 -3.07
C PHE A 137 -6.35 17.17 -1.96
N GLN A 138 -6.59 16.81 -0.70
CA GLN A 138 -6.11 17.54 0.48
C GLN A 138 -4.82 16.90 1.02
N VAL A 139 -3.79 17.71 1.24
CA VAL A 139 -2.50 17.22 1.75
C VAL A 139 -2.37 17.30 3.28
N GLY A 140 -1.48 16.50 3.85
CA GLY A 140 -1.12 16.50 5.28
C GLY A 140 -2.09 15.75 6.19
N GLY A 141 -1.88 15.84 7.51
CA GLY A 141 -2.66 15.09 8.50
C GLY A 141 -4.16 15.40 8.46
N GLY A 142 -4.98 14.37 8.24
CA GLY A 142 -6.43 14.47 8.04
C GLY A 142 -6.85 14.89 6.63
N GLY A 143 -5.88 15.03 5.71
CA GLY A 143 -6.15 15.11 4.27
C GLY A 143 -6.34 13.73 3.65
N ASP A 144 -6.30 13.67 2.32
CA ASP A 144 -6.68 12.51 1.52
C ASP A 144 -5.53 11.53 1.30
N GLN A 145 -5.84 10.30 0.93
CA GLN A 145 -4.90 9.18 0.87
C GLN A 145 -4.88 8.51 -0.51
N LEU A 146 -3.68 8.25 -1.03
CA LEU A 146 -3.45 7.52 -2.27
C LEU A 146 -2.89 6.14 -1.91
N ILE A 147 -3.67 5.09 -2.14
CA ILE A 147 -3.22 3.70 -1.93
C ILE A 147 -2.64 3.18 -3.23
N VAL A 148 -1.31 3.13 -3.30
CA VAL A 148 -0.56 2.78 -4.51
C VAL A 148 -0.01 1.35 -4.50
N ALA A 149 -0.06 0.66 -3.37
CA ALA A 149 0.47 -0.69 -3.21
C ALA A 149 -0.05 -1.71 -4.27
N PRO A 150 -1.34 -1.72 -4.66
CA PRO A 150 -1.82 -2.69 -5.65
C PRO A 150 -1.17 -2.53 -7.04
N LEU A 151 -0.63 -1.35 -7.37
CA LEU A 151 0.05 -1.11 -8.65
C LEU A 151 1.29 -1.99 -8.85
N PHE A 152 1.92 -2.44 -7.76
CA PHE A 152 3.16 -3.21 -7.82
C PHE A 152 2.96 -4.69 -8.15
N ALA A 153 1.73 -5.21 -8.04
CA ALA A 153 1.40 -6.56 -8.53
C ALA A 153 1.72 -6.73 -10.03
N LEU A 154 1.74 -5.63 -10.79
CA LEU A 154 2.09 -5.61 -12.20
C LEU A 154 3.57 -5.34 -12.48
N ALA A 155 4.39 -5.01 -11.49
CA ALA A 155 5.80 -4.66 -11.64
C ALA A 155 6.71 -5.87 -11.31
N PRO A 156 7.04 -6.75 -12.28
CA PRO A 156 7.73 -8.02 -12.00
C PRO A 156 9.17 -7.85 -11.52
N THR A 157 9.72 -6.63 -11.63
CA THR A 157 11.06 -6.26 -11.16
C THR A 157 11.03 -5.49 -9.85
N TYR A 158 9.86 -5.12 -9.33
CA TYR A 158 9.74 -4.53 -8.01
C TYR A 158 9.90 -5.64 -6.97
N THR A 159 10.84 -5.45 -6.05
CA THR A 159 11.20 -6.43 -5.02
C THR A 159 10.99 -5.88 -3.62
N GLY A 160 10.12 -4.87 -3.47
CA GLY A 160 10.03 -4.04 -2.28
C GLY A 160 10.97 -2.83 -2.33
N GLY A 161 10.98 -2.02 -1.27
CA GLY A 161 11.76 -0.79 -1.19
C GLY A 161 11.01 0.45 -1.68
N ASP A 162 11.62 1.63 -1.58
CA ASP A 162 10.98 2.88 -1.95
C ASP A 162 10.63 2.85 -3.45
N PRO A 163 9.32 2.85 -3.82
CA PRO A 163 8.94 2.83 -5.22
C PRO A 163 9.34 4.12 -5.95
N PHE A 164 9.55 5.24 -5.26
CA PHE A 164 10.05 6.51 -5.81
C PHE A 164 11.55 6.46 -6.10
N ALA A 165 12.38 6.03 -5.14
CA ALA A 165 13.81 5.83 -5.36
C ALA A 165 14.09 4.75 -6.42
N GLY A 166 13.32 3.65 -6.40
CA GLY A 166 13.38 2.60 -7.42
C GLY A 166 12.90 3.05 -8.80
N GLY A 167 12.28 4.22 -8.89
CA GLY A 167 11.76 4.80 -10.13
C GLY A 167 10.48 4.14 -10.63
N PHE A 168 9.83 3.32 -9.81
CA PHE A 168 8.53 2.72 -10.12
C PHE A 168 7.39 3.72 -9.98
N LEU A 169 7.53 4.71 -9.11
CA LEU A 169 6.63 5.85 -8.99
C LEU A 169 7.41 7.17 -9.06
N ARG A 170 6.71 8.25 -9.41
CA ARG A 170 7.17 9.62 -9.18
C ARG A 170 6.01 10.58 -9.05
N LEU A 171 6.20 11.61 -8.23
CA LEU A 171 5.37 12.81 -8.22
C LEU A 171 6.04 13.88 -9.08
N LEU A 172 5.37 14.30 -10.15
CA LEU A 172 5.88 15.32 -11.06
C LEU A 172 4.99 16.57 -11.02
N GLN A 173 5.55 17.70 -10.59
CA GLN A 173 4.85 18.98 -10.68
C GLN A 173 4.58 19.34 -12.15
N SER A 174 3.33 19.65 -12.48
CA SER A 174 2.87 20.09 -13.80
C SER A 174 2.02 21.34 -13.67
N GLY A 175 2.67 22.51 -13.80
CA GLY A 175 1.98 23.78 -13.54
C GLY A 175 1.52 23.87 -12.08
N ALA A 176 0.22 24.07 -11.87
CA ALA A 176 -0.39 24.09 -10.54
C ALA A 176 -0.75 22.69 -10.01
N ASP A 177 -0.71 21.67 -10.86
CA ASP A 177 -1.13 20.30 -10.53
C ASP A 177 0.08 19.41 -10.25
N THR A 178 -0.16 18.27 -9.60
CA THR A 178 0.84 17.19 -9.44
C THR A 178 0.41 15.95 -10.19
N LEU A 179 1.34 15.31 -10.89
CA LEU A 179 1.12 14.05 -11.60
C LEU A 179 1.71 12.90 -10.77
N LEU A 180 0.88 11.95 -10.36
CA LEU A 180 1.34 10.64 -9.92
C LEU A 180 1.60 9.81 -11.17
N GLN A 181 2.86 9.41 -11.38
CA GLN A 181 3.27 8.63 -12.54
C GLN A 181 3.92 7.33 -12.10
N GLY A 182 3.72 6.27 -12.88
CA GLY A 182 4.32 4.96 -12.64
C GLY A 182 5.14 4.45 -13.81
N ASP A 183 6.22 3.73 -13.52
CA ASP A 183 7.05 3.01 -14.47
C ASP A 183 7.17 1.54 -14.06
N ARG A 184 6.91 0.62 -15.00
CA ARG A 184 6.69 -0.80 -14.67
C ARG A 184 7.99 -1.55 -14.38
N ASP A 185 9.08 -1.15 -15.03
CA ASP A 185 10.39 -1.77 -14.86
C ASP A 185 11.37 -0.89 -14.06
N GLY A 186 10.86 0.19 -13.46
CA GLY A 186 11.61 1.11 -12.61
C GLY A 186 12.73 1.84 -13.36
N ALA A 187 13.57 2.57 -12.63
CA ALA A 187 14.65 3.37 -13.23
C ALA A 187 15.72 2.55 -13.96
N ALA A 188 15.87 1.26 -13.62
CA ALA A 188 16.82 0.35 -14.25
C ALA A 188 16.28 -0.25 -15.57
N GLY A 189 14.96 -0.17 -15.75
CA GLY A 189 14.24 -0.63 -16.92
C GLY A 189 14.37 0.29 -18.14
N THR A 190 14.10 -0.24 -19.32
CA THR A 190 13.99 0.56 -20.55
C THR A 190 12.83 0.10 -21.44
N ALA A 191 12.09 -0.91 -21.01
CA ALA A 191 10.98 -1.48 -21.76
C ALA A 191 9.71 -0.63 -21.61
N TYR A 192 9.59 0.06 -20.47
CA TYR A 192 8.49 0.97 -20.20
C TYR A 192 9.04 2.38 -19.89
N ASN A 193 8.13 3.35 -19.92
CA ASN A 193 8.42 4.71 -19.49
C ASN A 193 7.28 5.10 -18.55
N TYR A 194 7.55 6.09 -17.70
CA TYR A 194 6.53 6.71 -16.88
C TYR A 194 5.25 7.06 -17.63
N VAL A 195 4.13 6.56 -17.12
CA VAL A 195 2.77 6.92 -17.51
C VAL A 195 2.09 7.65 -16.35
N THR A 196 1.24 8.64 -16.65
CA THR A 196 0.46 9.31 -15.61
C THR A 196 -0.70 8.42 -15.18
N ILE A 197 -0.74 8.10 -13.89
CA ILE A 197 -1.80 7.33 -13.25
C ILE A 197 -2.91 8.30 -12.81
N ALA A 198 -2.54 9.35 -12.07
CA ALA A 198 -3.45 10.36 -11.57
C ALA A 198 -2.88 11.78 -11.72
N THR A 199 -3.78 12.74 -11.87
CA THR A 199 -3.51 14.18 -11.77
C THR A 199 -4.23 14.72 -10.54
N LEU A 200 -3.46 15.23 -9.59
CA LEU A 200 -3.93 15.90 -8.39
C LEU A 200 -4.04 17.40 -8.68
N LYS A 201 -5.27 17.90 -8.76
CA LYS A 201 -5.54 19.28 -9.16
C LYS A 201 -5.14 20.27 -8.08
N ASN A 202 -4.41 21.31 -8.47
CA ASN A 202 -3.97 22.38 -7.57
C ASN A 202 -3.13 21.92 -6.37
N VAL A 203 -2.49 20.75 -6.45
CA VAL A 203 -1.59 20.22 -5.42
C VAL A 203 -0.15 20.51 -5.78
N THR A 204 0.63 20.97 -4.79
CA THR A 204 2.08 21.13 -4.93
C THR A 204 2.77 19.82 -4.56
N ALA A 205 3.62 19.28 -5.43
CA ALA A 205 4.17 17.94 -5.26
C ALA A 205 4.96 17.77 -3.95
N ILE A 206 5.72 18.78 -3.54
CA ILE A 206 6.53 18.75 -2.31
C ILE A 206 5.71 18.80 -1.01
N THR A 207 4.39 19.03 -1.11
CA THR A 207 3.52 19.05 0.08
C THR A 207 2.80 17.71 0.30
N ILE A 208 2.99 16.73 -0.59
CA ILE A 208 2.50 15.36 -0.39
C ILE A 208 3.48 14.66 0.54
N ASP A 209 2.97 14.14 1.66
CA ASP A 209 3.76 13.47 2.69
C ASP A 209 3.20 12.07 2.98
N SER A 210 3.71 11.41 4.02
CA SER A 210 3.30 10.07 4.44
C SER A 210 1.82 9.97 4.84
N ASN A 211 1.18 11.06 5.27
CA ASN A 211 -0.26 11.05 5.55
C ASN A 211 -1.07 10.85 4.27
N ASN A 212 -0.52 11.25 3.11
CA ASN A 212 -1.16 11.16 1.80
C ASN A 212 -0.84 9.87 1.05
N LEU A 213 0.14 9.11 1.52
CA LEU A 213 0.56 7.81 0.99
C LEU A 213 0.65 6.85 2.18
N PRO A 214 -0.46 6.56 2.88
CA PRO A 214 -0.41 5.70 4.07
C PRO A 214 0.12 4.30 3.68
N GLY A 215 0.84 3.67 4.59
CA GLY A 215 1.64 2.50 4.25
C GLY A 215 2.98 2.84 3.58
N LEU A 216 3.34 4.12 3.46
CA LEU A 216 4.55 4.56 2.77
C LEU A 216 5.11 5.88 3.37
N ILE A 217 6.20 5.76 4.13
CA ILE A 217 6.83 6.85 4.87
C ILE A 217 8.24 7.11 4.32
N PHE A 218 8.58 8.39 4.12
CA PHE A 218 9.89 8.83 3.64
C PHE A 218 10.52 9.85 4.59
N GLY A 219 11.78 9.62 4.96
CA GLY A 219 12.66 10.61 5.57
C GLY A 219 13.44 11.40 4.52
N THR A 220 14.46 12.11 4.98
CA THR A 220 15.29 12.99 4.14
C THR A 220 16.75 12.55 4.16
N ASP A 221 17.70 13.47 3.99
CA ASP A 221 19.15 13.20 4.17
C ASP A 221 19.63 13.67 5.57
N GLU A 222 18.70 14.01 6.46
CA GLU A 222 18.97 14.47 7.82
C GLU A 222 18.46 13.42 8.84
N PRO A 223 18.92 13.44 10.11
CA PRO A 223 18.44 12.48 11.11
C PRO A 223 16.98 12.74 11.53
N GLU A 224 16.14 11.73 11.34
CA GLU A 224 14.70 11.78 11.57
C GLU A 224 14.16 10.71 12.55
N SER A 225 12.92 10.92 12.99
CA SER A 225 12.11 9.90 13.66
C SER A 225 10.85 9.70 12.82
N LEU A 226 10.68 8.51 12.27
CA LEU A 226 9.60 8.12 11.38
C LEU A 226 8.76 7.06 12.09
N GLU A 227 7.47 7.33 12.24
CA GLU A 227 6.51 6.43 12.90
C GLU A 227 5.48 5.98 11.88
N GLY A 228 5.34 4.66 11.75
CA GLY A 228 4.29 3.95 11.07
C GLY A 228 2.98 3.96 11.84
N SER A 229 2.02 3.29 11.26
CA SER A 229 0.64 3.20 11.69
C SER A 229 0.42 1.90 12.47
N SER A 230 -0.77 1.32 12.37
CA SER A 230 -1.09 0.01 12.96
C SER A 230 -1.44 -1.02 11.87
N GLY A 231 -1.04 -0.75 10.64
CA GLY A 231 -1.13 -1.69 9.53
C GLY A 231 0.14 -1.59 8.70
N ASP A 232 0.27 -2.47 7.71
CA ASP A 232 1.50 -2.67 6.95
C ASP A 232 2.08 -1.38 6.33
N ASP A 233 3.25 -0.96 6.82
CA ASP A 233 3.95 0.24 6.43
C ASP A 233 5.27 -0.04 5.71
N LEU A 234 5.61 0.80 4.73
CA LEU A 234 6.90 0.84 4.05
C LEU A 234 7.63 2.12 4.49
N ILE A 235 8.63 2.02 5.37
CA ILE A 235 9.32 3.15 5.96
C ILE A 235 10.74 3.25 5.42
N PHE A 236 11.07 4.37 4.80
CA PHE A 236 12.39 4.67 4.23
C PHE A 236 13.02 5.87 4.93
N GLY A 237 14.12 5.68 5.65
CA GLY A 237 14.85 6.75 6.36
C GLY A 237 15.53 7.72 5.40
N GLY A 238 16.23 7.17 4.40
CA GLY A 238 16.92 7.95 3.39
C GLY A 238 18.40 8.06 3.73
N GLY A 239 18.85 9.21 4.19
CA GLY A 239 20.20 9.37 4.73
C GLY A 239 20.15 10.09 6.08
N GLY A 240 21.12 9.83 6.95
CA GLY A 240 21.08 10.33 8.33
C GLY A 240 21.08 9.16 9.30
N ASP A 241 21.13 9.46 10.60
CA ASP A 241 21.02 8.41 11.63
C ASP A 241 19.57 8.42 12.13
N ASP A 242 18.73 7.61 11.50
CA ASP A 242 17.27 7.67 11.66
C ASP A 242 16.75 6.73 12.74
N THR A 243 15.53 6.99 13.22
CA THR A 243 14.74 6.05 14.01
C THR A 243 13.43 5.78 13.29
N LEU A 244 13.24 4.54 12.85
CA LEU A 244 12.05 4.06 12.17
C LEU A 244 11.29 3.14 13.15
N ASP A 245 10.00 3.36 13.31
CA ASP A 245 9.08 2.55 14.13
C ASP A 245 7.91 2.12 13.25
N GLY A 246 7.75 0.83 12.96
CA GLY A 246 6.74 0.27 12.08
C GLY A 246 5.35 0.29 12.71
N GLY A 247 5.27 -0.18 13.95
CA GLY A 247 4.04 -0.21 14.73
C GLY A 247 3.48 -1.62 14.83
N ASP A 248 2.18 -1.77 14.60
CA ASP A 248 1.58 -3.10 14.36
C ASP A 248 1.40 -3.25 12.84
N GLY A 249 1.41 -4.46 12.30
CA GLY A 249 1.36 -4.70 10.85
C GLY A 249 2.57 -5.47 10.36
N ASP A 250 2.52 -5.94 9.10
CA ASP A 250 3.70 -6.54 8.46
C ASP A 250 4.49 -5.41 7.75
N ASP A 251 5.50 -4.87 8.42
CA ASP A 251 6.19 -3.65 7.98
C ASP A 251 7.47 -3.92 7.17
N VAL A 252 7.88 -2.96 6.35
CA VAL A 252 9.18 -2.92 5.68
C VAL A 252 9.93 -1.66 6.09
N LEU A 253 11.03 -1.82 6.81
CA LEU A 253 11.85 -0.72 7.29
C LEU A 253 13.22 -0.73 6.61
N ASP A 254 13.59 0.39 6.01
CA ASP A 254 14.87 0.60 5.35
C ASP A 254 15.41 1.97 5.78
N GLY A 255 16.37 1.97 6.72
CA GLY A 255 17.01 3.20 7.19
C GLY A 255 17.74 3.96 6.08
N GLY A 256 18.16 3.25 5.02
CA GLY A 256 19.04 3.82 4.01
C GLY A 256 20.45 4.01 4.56
N SER A 257 21.07 5.15 4.28
CA SER A 257 22.46 5.38 4.66
C SER A 257 22.62 6.07 6.01
N GLY A 258 23.33 5.45 6.94
CA GLY A 258 23.67 6.05 8.23
C GLY A 258 23.73 4.99 9.30
N ALA A 259 23.60 5.37 10.58
CA ALA A 259 23.46 4.40 11.66
C ALA A 259 22.03 4.43 12.19
N ASP A 260 21.18 3.55 11.63
CA ASP A 260 19.75 3.64 11.83
C ASP A 260 19.23 2.72 12.93
N ARG A 261 18.12 3.08 13.54
CA ARG A 261 17.38 2.24 14.48
C ARG A 261 16.04 1.90 13.86
N MET A 262 15.81 0.63 13.54
CA MET A 262 14.56 0.15 12.97
C MET A 262 13.84 -0.74 13.98
N VAL A 263 12.65 -0.33 14.39
CA VAL A 263 11.73 -1.05 15.28
C VAL A 263 10.56 -1.52 14.43
N GLY A 264 10.36 -2.83 14.27
CA GLY A 264 9.24 -3.37 13.47
C GLY A 264 7.97 -3.33 14.29
N GLY A 265 7.94 -4.09 15.37
CA GLY A 265 6.90 -3.98 16.38
C GLY A 265 6.06 -5.24 16.41
N GLY A 266 4.88 -5.24 15.81
CA GLY A 266 3.98 -6.39 15.84
C GLY A 266 3.51 -6.84 14.48
N GLY A 267 4.10 -7.90 13.95
CA GLY A 267 3.71 -8.55 12.69
C GLY A 267 4.91 -9.26 12.11
N ASN A 268 4.92 -9.53 10.81
CA ASN A 268 6.08 -10.07 10.10
C ASN A 268 6.84 -8.94 9.42
N ASP A 269 7.90 -8.48 10.07
CA ASP A 269 8.61 -7.29 9.63
C ASP A 269 9.82 -7.64 8.76
N THR A 270 10.15 -6.74 7.83
CA THR A 270 11.31 -6.85 6.96
C THR A 270 12.23 -5.65 7.12
N TYR A 271 13.48 -5.89 7.51
CA TYR A 271 14.48 -4.86 7.75
C TYR A 271 15.57 -4.87 6.68
N PHE A 272 15.86 -3.74 6.07
CA PHE A 272 17.00 -3.57 5.19
C PHE A 272 18.17 -2.97 5.97
N VAL A 273 19.28 -3.71 6.03
CA VAL A 273 20.48 -3.31 6.79
C VAL A 273 21.66 -3.15 5.84
N ASP A 274 22.24 -1.95 5.81
CA ASP A 274 23.38 -1.64 4.94
C ASP A 274 24.58 -1.03 5.68
N ASP A 275 24.42 -0.58 6.92
CA ASP A 275 25.49 -0.14 7.80
C ASP A 275 25.67 -1.10 8.99
N VAL A 276 26.92 -1.22 9.44
CA VAL A 276 27.26 -2.11 10.57
C VAL A 276 26.72 -1.61 11.91
N ASN A 277 26.29 -0.36 11.97
CA ASN A 277 25.74 0.28 13.15
C ASN A 277 24.21 0.30 13.13
N ASP A 278 23.56 -0.21 12.08
CA ASP A 278 22.11 -0.36 12.05
C ASP A 278 21.65 -1.32 13.16
N ALA A 279 20.65 -0.86 13.90
CA ALA A 279 20.05 -1.56 15.02
C ALA A 279 18.62 -1.98 14.66
N VAL A 280 18.46 -3.26 14.31
CA VAL A 280 17.16 -3.92 14.21
C VAL A 280 16.66 -4.27 15.61
N VAL A 281 15.41 -3.93 15.89
CA VAL A 281 14.81 -4.04 17.21
C VAL A 281 13.43 -4.64 17.09
N GLU A 282 13.30 -5.88 17.54
CA GLU A 282 12.00 -6.48 17.77
C GLU A 282 11.57 -6.40 19.22
N THR A 283 10.27 -6.23 19.42
CA THR A 283 9.65 -6.30 20.74
C THR A 283 8.68 -7.48 20.78
N SER A 284 8.61 -8.18 21.92
CA SER A 284 7.74 -9.37 22.08
C SER A 284 6.23 -9.08 22.07
N ASN A 285 5.83 -7.89 21.65
CA ASN A 285 4.45 -7.42 21.55
C ASN A 285 3.98 -7.56 20.10
N ALA A 286 3.94 -8.78 19.58
CA ALA A 286 3.25 -9.14 18.34
C ALA A 286 1.73 -8.79 18.30
N LEU A 287 1.25 -7.93 19.20
CA LEU A 287 -0.14 -7.51 19.41
C LEU A 287 -0.26 -6.05 19.92
N GLY A 288 0.81 -5.25 19.94
CA GLY A 288 0.75 -3.86 20.42
C GLY A 288 0.41 -3.67 21.91
N ILE A 289 0.41 -4.74 22.71
CA ILE A 289 0.06 -4.67 24.15
C ILE A 289 1.32 -4.61 24.99
N GLU A 290 1.53 -3.51 25.73
CA GLU A 290 2.40 -3.50 26.90
C GLU A 290 1.83 -4.45 27.97
N ALA A 291 2.12 -5.75 27.88
CA ALA A 291 1.54 -6.74 28.76
C ALA A 291 2.60 -7.38 29.67
N PRO A 292 2.80 -6.87 30.91
CA PRO A 292 3.46 -7.64 31.95
C PRO A 292 2.59 -8.83 32.47
N GLU A 293 1.56 -9.26 31.73
CA GLU A 293 0.52 -10.16 32.26
C GLU A 293 -0.09 -11.16 31.24
N LEU A 294 0.63 -11.56 30.18
CA LEU A 294 0.24 -12.77 29.41
C LEU A 294 1.10 -13.97 29.83
N ALA A 295 0.45 -15.09 30.17
CA ALA A 295 1.17 -16.33 30.49
C ALA A 295 1.98 -16.78 29.26
N ALA A 296 3.21 -17.24 29.48
CA ALA A 296 4.15 -17.63 28.42
C ALA A 296 3.60 -18.64 27.38
N SER A 297 2.60 -19.45 27.75
CA SER A 297 1.93 -20.38 26.82
C SER A 297 0.92 -19.73 25.87
N THR A 298 0.42 -18.53 26.20
CA THR A 298 -0.47 -17.72 25.35
C THR A 298 0.34 -16.90 24.35
N LEU A 299 1.54 -16.48 24.73
CA LEU A 299 2.50 -15.79 23.88
C LEU A 299 3.07 -16.72 22.79
N ALA A 300 3.39 -17.97 23.16
CA ALA A 300 3.93 -18.96 22.21
C ALA A 300 2.95 -19.34 21.08
N ASN A 301 1.63 -19.29 21.31
CA ASN A 301 0.62 -19.53 20.28
C ASN A 301 0.29 -18.26 19.47
N ALA A 302 0.52 -17.07 20.05
CA ALA A 302 0.30 -15.80 19.36
C ALA A 302 1.45 -15.47 18.39
N LEU A 303 2.65 -15.99 18.66
CA LEU A 303 3.84 -15.88 17.81
C LEU A 303 3.97 -17.05 16.81
N GLU A 304 3.04 -18.00 16.79
CA GLU A 304 3.13 -19.16 15.91
C GLU A 304 2.82 -18.72 14.46
N GLY A 305 3.85 -18.65 13.62
CA GLY A 305 3.75 -18.20 12.23
C GLY A 305 4.07 -16.72 12.02
N ILE A 306 4.51 -16.02 13.06
CA ILE A 306 5.12 -14.70 12.95
C ILE A 306 6.64 -14.90 12.81
N THR A 307 7.22 -14.36 11.74
CA THR A 307 8.65 -14.46 11.47
C THR A 307 9.19 -13.16 10.88
N ASP A 308 10.23 -12.64 11.48
CA ASP A 308 10.85 -11.39 11.05
C ASP A 308 12.10 -11.65 10.21
N THR A 309 12.36 -10.75 9.25
CA THR A 309 13.36 -10.94 8.22
C THR A 309 14.31 -9.76 8.12
N VAL A 310 15.61 -10.02 8.29
CA VAL A 310 16.66 -9.06 7.91
C VAL A 310 17.15 -9.35 6.50
N VAL A 311 17.14 -8.34 5.64
CA VAL A 311 17.78 -8.32 4.32
C VAL A 311 19.06 -7.49 4.41
N ALA A 312 20.20 -8.15 4.52
CA ALA A 312 21.48 -7.47 4.74
C ALA A 312 22.28 -7.24 3.45
N ALA A 313 22.71 -6.00 3.22
CA ALA A 313 23.72 -5.66 2.22
C ALA A 313 25.17 -5.82 2.73
N ILE A 314 25.33 -6.14 4.02
CA ILE A 314 26.60 -6.36 4.70
C ILE A 314 26.69 -7.76 5.33
N ASN A 315 27.87 -8.11 5.83
CA ASN A 315 28.00 -9.27 6.70
C ASN A 315 27.22 -9.01 7.98
N TYR A 316 26.29 -9.90 8.33
CA TYR A 316 25.35 -9.64 9.42
C TYR A 316 25.16 -10.84 10.34
N SER A 317 24.70 -10.56 11.56
CA SER A 317 24.55 -11.55 12.63
C SER A 317 23.30 -11.29 13.46
N LEU A 318 22.39 -12.25 13.52
CA LEU A 318 21.18 -12.21 14.35
C LEU A 318 21.42 -12.53 15.84
N ALA A 319 22.62 -12.99 16.20
CA ALA A 319 22.95 -13.52 17.53
C ALA A 319 22.56 -12.65 18.75
N ASN A 320 22.33 -11.35 18.59
CA ASN A 320 21.91 -10.45 19.67
C ASN A 320 20.59 -9.72 19.37
N ILE A 321 19.83 -10.20 18.40
CA ILE A 321 18.54 -9.64 18.01
C ILE A 321 17.52 -10.69 18.42
N ALA A 322 16.70 -10.36 19.41
CA ALA A 322 15.62 -11.24 19.84
C ALA A 322 14.54 -11.28 18.76
N PHE A 323 13.80 -12.39 18.66
CA PHE A 323 12.62 -12.54 17.82
C PHE A 323 12.80 -12.31 16.32
N VAL A 324 14.04 -12.36 15.81
CA VAL A 324 14.28 -12.35 14.36
C VAL A 324 14.75 -13.73 13.92
N GLU A 325 13.98 -14.36 13.04
CA GLU A 325 14.20 -15.73 12.57
C GLU A 325 14.98 -15.76 11.27
N ASN A 326 14.75 -14.82 10.35
CA ASN A 326 15.24 -14.92 8.99
C ASN A 326 16.34 -13.89 8.71
N LEU A 327 17.39 -14.33 8.03
CA LEU A 327 18.42 -13.44 7.49
C LEU A 327 18.76 -13.83 6.05
N THR A 328 18.51 -12.89 5.14
CA THR A 328 18.84 -13.00 3.73
C THR A 328 19.97 -12.03 3.38
N LEU A 329 21.03 -12.52 2.74
CA LEU A 329 22.03 -11.63 2.14
C LEU A 329 21.51 -11.11 0.80
N ASN A 330 21.40 -9.79 0.66
CA ASN A 330 20.93 -9.14 -0.56
C ASN A 330 21.73 -9.65 -1.78
N ALA A 331 21.03 -10.05 -2.84
CA ALA A 331 21.62 -10.66 -4.02
C ALA A 331 22.66 -9.76 -4.73
N ALA A 332 22.51 -8.44 -4.63
CA ALA A 332 23.42 -7.46 -5.21
C ALA A 332 24.61 -7.10 -4.29
N SER A 333 24.61 -7.58 -3.04
CA SER A 333 25.63 -7.23 -2.05
C SER A 333 26.98 -7.94 -2.25
N THR A 334 27.98 -7.47 -1.52
CA THR A 334 29.29 -8.14 -1.39
C THR A 334 29.42 -8.95 -0.10
N ALA A 335 28.34 -9.08 0.66
CA ALA A 335 28.31 -9.85 1.90
C ALA A 335 28.62 -11.33 1.64
N THR A 336 29.37 -11.94 2.57
CA THR A 336 29.84 -13.33 2.50
C THR A 336 29.62 -14.09 3.80
N VAL A 337 29.11 -13.43 4.84
CA VAL A 337 28.87 -14.03 6.16
C VAL A 337 27.46 -13.70 6.61
N ALA A 338 26.70 -14.74 6.98
CA ALA A 338 25.44 -14.63 7.68
C ALA A 338 25.49 -15.54 8.91
N THR A 339 25.14 -14.99 10.08
CA THR A 339 25.09 -15.74 11.35
C THR A 339 23.69 -15.62 11.94
N GLY A 340 23.09 -16.75 12.31
CA GLY A 340 21.80 -16.83 12.99
C GLY A 340 21.89 -16.47 14.48
N SER A 341 20.92 -16.94 15.25
CA SER A 341 20.73 -16.75 16.68
C SER A 341 20.46 -18.10 17.35
N ASP A 342 19.91 -18.12 18.57
CA ASP A 342 19.53 -19.38 19.23
C ASP A 342 18.10 -19.84 18.82
N LEU A 343 17.46 -19.15 17.88
CA LEU A 343 16.13 -19.43 17.34
C LEU A 343 16.19 -20.42 16.16
N GLU A 344 15.04 -20.89 15.67
CA GLU A 344 15.02 -21.68 14.43
C GLU A 344 15.17 -20.74 13.22
N ASN A 345 16.38 -20.56 12.71
CA ASN A 345 16.63 -19.56 11.68
C ASN A 345 16.52 -20.08 10.24
N ILE A 346 16.10 -19.22 9.32
CA ILE A 346 16.30 -19.42 7.88
C ILE A 346 17.36 -18.43 7.39
N LEU A 347 18.54 -18.95 7.01
CA LEU A 347 19.62 -18.16 6.46
C LEU A 347 19.74 -18.39 4.95
N ILE A 348 19.58 -17.33 4.16
CA ILE A 348 19.65 -17.38 2.70
C ILE A 348 20.84 -16.55 2.20
N GLY A 349 21.76 -17.18 1.48
CA GLY A 349 22.94 -16.56 0.88
C GLY A 349 22.69 -15.97 -0.53
N ASN A 350 23.60 -15.10 -0.97
CA ASN A 350 23.61 -14.55 -2.33
C ASN A 350 24.33 -15.48 -3.35
N ALA A 351 24.88 -14.96 -4.46
CA ALA A 351 25.58 -15.77 -5.48
C ALA A 351 27.10 -15.96 -5.23
N LEU A 352 27.66 -15.37 -4.18
CA LEU A 352 29.11 -15.41 -3.85
C LEU A 352 29.50 -16.70 -3.12
N ASN A 353 30.70 -16.81 -2.55
CA ASN A 353 31.04 -17.93 -1.65
C ASN A 353 30.76 -17.51 -0.20
N LYS A 354 29.92 -18.27 0.51
CA LYS A 354 29.37 -17.85 1.81
C LYS A 354 29.88 -18.69 2.97
N THR A 355 29.88 -18.07 4.15
CA THR A 355 29.89 -18.77 5.44
C THR A 355 28.55 -18.51 6.13
N LEU A 356 27.73 -19.55 6.25
CA LEU A 356 26.45 -19.51 6.96
C LEU A 356 26.61 -20.24 8.29
N THR A 357 26.33 -19.56 9.40
CA THR A 357 26.42 -20.13 10.74
C THR A 357 25.06 -20.07 11.41
N GLY A 358 24.41 -21.21 11.63
CA GLY A 358 23.08 -21.25 12.24
C GLY A 358 23.07 -20.85 13.72
N LEU A 359 24.11 -21.28 14.46
CA LEU A 359 24.13 -21.33 15.94
C LEU A 359 23.13 -22.39 16.43
N ALA A 360 22.42 -22.15 17.54
CA ALA A 360 21.52 -23.13 18.14
C ALA A 360 20.12 -22.99 17.55
N GLY A 361 19.33 -24.06 17.57
CA GLY A 361 18.01 -24.06 16.91
C GLY A 361 17.98 -25.04 15.75
N ASN A 362 16.81 -25.20 15.15
CA ASN A 362 16.63 -26.06 13.97
C ASN A 362 16.76 -25.23 12.69
N ASP A 363 17.99 -24.89 12.33
CA ASP A 363 18.25 -23.94 11.24
C ASP A 363 18.10 -24.55 9.85
N THR A 364 17.59 -23.73 8.93
CA THR A 364 17.64 -23.95 7.49
C THR A 364 18.69 -23.03 6.88
N LEU A 365 19.76 -23.61 6.32
CA LEU A 365 20.84 -22.86 5.67
C LEU A 365 20.79 -23.09 4.15
N ASP A 366 20.41 -22.06 3.39
CA ASP A 366 20.49 -22.05 1.93
C ASP A 366 21.66 -21.17 1.48
N GLY A 367 22.67 -21.81 0.90
CA GLY A 367 23.84 -21.11 0.36
C GLY A 367 23.51 -20.18 -0.79
N GLY A 368 22.43 -20.37 -1.55
CA GLY A 368 22.25 -19.72 -2.83
C GLY A 368 23.24 -20.26 -3.88
N GLY A 369 23.90 -19.38 -4.64
CA GLY A 369 24.91 -19.78 -5.64
C GLY A 369 26.33 -19.71 -5.10
N GLY A 370 27.28 -20.49 -5.62
CA GLY A 370 28.70 -20.42 -5.21
C GLY A 370 29.20 -21.67 -4.48
N VAL A 371 30.35 -21.55 -3.81
CA VAL A 371 30.94 -22.61 -2.96
C VAL A 371 30.84 -22.17 -1.50
N ASP A 372 29.94 -22.81 -0.77
CA ASP A 372 29.52 -22.35 0.55
C ASP A 372 30.01 -23.24 1.68
N THR A 373 30.16 -22.64 2.86
CA THR A 373 30.49 -23.29 4.12
C THR A 373 29.33 -23.11 5.07
N ALA A 374 28.70 -24.22 5.47
CA ALA A 374 27.67 -24.26 6.49
C ALA A 374 28.25 -24.71 7.84
N ILE A 375 27.96 -23.97 8.91
CA ILE A 375 28.38 -24.25 10.29
C ILE A 375 27.12 -24.44 11.13
N TYR A 376 26.96 -25.65 11.66
CA TYR A 376 25.89 -26.04 12.58
C TYR A 376 26.47 -26.17 13.99
N SER A 377 25.71 -25.83 15.04
CA SER A 377 26.17 -25.98 16.44
C SER A 377 25.51 -27.14 17.19
#